data_AF-A0A938SXR7-F1
#
_entry.id   AF-A0A938SXR7-F1
#
_cell.length_a   1.000
_cell.length_b   1.000
_cell.length_c   1.000
_cell.angle_alpha   90.00
_cell.angle_beta   90.00
_cell.angle_gamma   90.00
#
_symmetry.space_group_name_H-M   'P 1'
#
loop_
_entity.id
_entity.type
_entity.pdbx_description
1 polymer ?
#
loop_
_entity_poly.entity_id
_entity_poly.type
_entity_poly.pdbx_seq_one_letter_code
_entity_poly.pdbx_strand_id
1 'polypeptide(L)'
;MLLDRSTRRYIPKIGFFEFVNKATQERVRVDLRSDDKLFVLPLPAGEYALSRVQIGEGPFRSMADFEVTFEIGAKQTAYLGTWRFGIDSPRYERMMIVSAVEDQESREEAERQVLDRYPGLAGRPIAILLPTPVSSEARLHEVMPYPYYPRYFRRHWW
;
A
#
# COMPACT_ATOMS: atom_id res chain seq x y z
N MET A 1 -18.18 -10.38 -2.40
CA MET A 1 -18.86 -9.93 -1.16
C MET A 1 -18.20 -10.69 0.01
N LEU A 2 -17.17 -10.11 0.62
CA LEU A 2 -16.39 -10.73 1.71
C LEU A 2 -16.66 -9.94 2.99
N LEU A 3 -17.78 -10.22 3.64
CA LEU A 3 -18.08 -9.77 5.00
C LEU A 3 -18.34 -11.01 5.84
N ASP A 4 -17.31 -11.84 6.01
CA ASP A 4 -17.33 -12.75 7.15
C ASP A 4 -17.02 -11.92 8.40
N ARG A 5 -17.78 -12.14 9.48
CA ARG A 5 -17.64 -11.37 10.73
C ARG A 5 -16.25 -11.62 11.30
N SER A 6 -15.32 -10.72 10.98
CA SER A 6 -13.95 -10.74 11.46
C SER A 6 -13.92 -10.91 12.99
N THR A 7 -13.45 -12.06 13.45
CA THR A 7 -13.17 -12.35 14.87
C THR A 7 -11.89 -11.64 15.37
N ARG A 8 -11.32 -10.74 14.56
CA ARG A 8 -10.07 -10.03 14.87
C ARG A 8 -10.30 -9.03 15.99
N ARG A 9 -9.55 -9.19 17.08
CA ARG A 9 -9.52 -8.24 18.20
C ARG A 9 -8.89 -6.89 17.81
N TYR A 10 -7.97 -6.90 16.85
CA TYR A 10 -7.30 -5.70 16.34
C TYR A 10 -7.51 -5.59 14.84
N ILE A 11 -7.88 -4.41 14.36
CA ILE A 11 -8.06 -4.15 12.93
C ILE A 11 -6.67 -3.95 12.31
N PRO A 12 -6.33 -4.66 11.22
CA PRO A 12 -5.08 -4.45 10.51
C PRO A 12 -5.01 -3.02 9.93
N LYS A 13 -3.86 -2.37 10.09
CA LYS A 13 -3.59 -1.03 9.54
C LYS A 13 -2.29 -1.03 8.75
N ILE A 14 -2.30 -0.41 7.58
CA ILE A 14 -1.09 -0.20 6.80
C ILE A 14 -0.27 0.89 7.51
N GLY A 15 1.01 0.61 7.78
CA GLY A 15 1.94 1.56 8.37
C GLY A 15 2.69 2.36 7.32
N PHE A 16 3.21 1.69 6.29
CA PHE A 16 3.81 2.33 5.13
C PHE A 16 3.77 1.40 3.92
N PHE A 17 3.95 1.98 2.74
CA PHE A 17 4.36 1.26 1.54
C PHE A 17 5.59 1.91 0.90
N GLU A 18 6.35 1.14 0.15
CA GLU A 18 7.58 1.57 -0.52
C GLU A 18 7.51 1.24 -2.01
N PHE A 19 7.81 2.24 -2.83
CA PHE A 19 8.08 2.05 -4.24
C PHE A 19 9.58 2.11 -4.49
N VAL A 20 10.09 1.28 -5.39
CA VAL A 20 11.47 1.34 -5.89
C VAL A 20 11.46 1.70 -7.36
N ASN A 21 12.26 2.69 -7.75
CA ASN A 21 12.53 2.95 -9.15
C ASN A 21 13.46 1.84 -9.68
N LYS A 22 13.04 1.09 -10.70
CA LYS A 22 13.78 -0.09 -11.17
C LYS A 22 15.09 0.28 -11.87
N ALA A 23 15.20 1.48 -12.44
CA ALA A 23 16.41 1.95 -13.10
C ALA A 23 17.45 2.47 -12.10
N THR A 24 17.03 3.30 -11.14
CA THR A 24 17.96 3.97 -10.20
C THR A 24 18.12 3.24 -8.86
N GLN A 25 17.22 2.30 -8.56
CA GLN A 25 17.09 1.63 -7.25
C GLN A 25 16.77 2.58 -6.09
N GLU A 26 16.41 3.83 -6.38
CA GLU A 26 15.93 4.78 -5.39
C GLU A 26 14.59 4.33 -4.82
N ARG A 27 14.42 4.51 -3.50
CA ARG A 27 13.24 4.07 -2.77
C ARG A 27 12.44 5.27 -2.28
N VAL A 28 11.15 5.24 -2.56
CA VAL A 28 10.18 6.22 -2.09
C VAL A 28 9.25 5.54 -1.12
N ARG A 29 9.35 5.92 0.15
CA ARG A 29 8.50 5.41 1.22
C ARG A 29 7.40 6.40 1.56
N VAL A 30 6.18 5.89 1.68
CA VAL A 30 5.00 6.65 2.09
C VAL A 30 4.51 6.11 3.42
N ASP A 31 4.68 6.90 4.49
CA ASP A 31 4.14 6.57 5.81
C ASP A 31 2.66 6.95 5.90
N LEU A 32 1.82 6.02 6.36
CA LEU A 32 0.42 6.26 6.64
C LEU A 32 0.27 6.51 8.15
N ARG A 33 0.22 7.79 8.53
CA ARG A 33 0.14 8.23 9.95
C ARG A 33 -1.25 8.70 10.36
N SER A 34 -2.17 8.72 9.43
CA SER A 34 -3.53 9.28 9.50
C SER A 34 -4.49 8.32 8.80
N ASP A 35 -5.79 8.58 8.93
CA ASP A 35 -6.82 7.87 8.15
C ASP A 35 -6.91 8.41 6.69
N ASP A 36 -5.82 9.01 6.18
CA ASP A 36 -5.74 9.54 4.83
C ASP A 36 -5.94 8.42 3.80
N LYS A 37 -6.79 8.69 2.81
CA LYS A 37 -7.13 7.74 1.75
C LYS A 37 -6.53 8.11 0.40
N LEU A 38 -6.01 9.33 0.26
CA LEU A 38 -5.41 9.86 -0.96
C LEU A 38 -3.96 10.29 -0.71
N PHE A 39 -3.07 9.85 -1.58
CA PHE A 39 -1.66 10.19 -1.55
C PHE A 39 -1.23 10.75 -2.90
N VAL A 40 -0.51 11.87 -2.88
CA VAL A 40 0.06 12.51 -4.08
C VAL A 40 1.56 12.52 -3.92
N LEU A 41 2.27 11.90 -4.85
CA LEU A 41 3.72 11.70 -4.78
C LEU A 41 4.40 12.35 -5.99
N PRO A 42 5.43 13.19 -5.79
CA PRO A 42 6.27 13.67 -6.88
C PRO A 42 7.26 12.58 -7.27
N LEU A 43 6.91 11.78 -8.28
CA LEU A 43 7.77 10.73 -8.81
C LEU A 43 8.37 11.15 -10.17
N PRO A 44 9.70 11.04 -10.37
CA PRO A 44 10.31 11.15 -11.69
C PRO A 44 9.73 10.13 -12.68
N ALA A 45 9.87 10.40 -13.97
CA ALA A 45 9.52 9.41 -14.99
C ALA A 45 10.39 8.14 -14.84
N GLY A 46 9.80 6.98 -15.04
CA GLY A 46 10.48 5.69 -14.92
C GLY A 46 9.54 4.54 -14.58
N GLU A 47 10.12 3.34 -14.53
CA GLU A 47 9.43 2.13 -14.09
C GLU A 47 9.61 1.96 -12.58
N TYR A 48 8.51 1.73 -11.88
CA TYR A 48 8.48 1.55 -10.42
C TYR A 48 7.91 0.19 -10.07
N ALA A 49 8.33 -0.35 -8.93
CA ALA A 49 7.70 -1.51 -8.30
C ALA A 49 7.29 -1.18 -6.87
N LEU A 50 6.10 -1.61 -6.45
CA LEU A 50 5.77 -1.75 -5.04
C LEU A 50 6.68 -2.83 -4.47
N SER A 51 7.69 -2.45 -3.71
CA SER A 51 8.65 -3.38 -3.14
C SER A 51 8.14 -3.97 -1.84
N ARG A 52 7.44 -3.17 -1.03
CA ARG A 52 7.23 -3.51 0.38
C ARG A 52 6.04 -2.79 0.99
N VAL A 53 5.31 -3.50 1.83
CA VAL A 53 4.21 -2.96 2.64
C VAL A 53 4.36 -3.42 4.07
N GLN A 54 4.23 -2.48 5.02
CA GLN A 54 4.15 -2.80 6.44
C GLN A 54 2.71 -2.75 6.91
N ILE A 55 2.33 -3.73 7.70
CA ILE A 55 1.06 -3.80 8.40
C ILE A 55 1.28 -3.89 9.91
N GLY A 56 0.45 -3.20 10.68
CA GLY A 56 0.29 -3.37 12.12
C GLY A 56 -1.06 -4.00 12.48
N GLU A 57 -1.06 -4.90 13.46
CA GLU A 57 -2.27 -5.48 14.06
C GLU A 57 -2.10 -5.48 15.59
N GLY A 58 -2.59 -4.42 16.25
CA GLY A 58 -2.32 -4.18 17.66
C GLY A 58 -0.82 -3.96 17.92
N PRO A 59 -0.17 -4.71 18.82
CA PRO A 59 1.28 -4.59 19.06
C PRO A 59 2.14 -5.30 17.99
N PHE A 60 1.53 -6.11 17.11
CA PHE A 60 2.27 -6.86 16.09
C PHE A 60 2.54 -6.01 14.86
N ARG A 61 3.75 -6.13 14.31
CA ARG A 61 4.14 -5.56 13.03
C ARG A 61 4.61 -6.67 12.10
N SER A 62 4.18 -6.62 10.87
CA SER A 62 4.58 -7.55 9.82
C SER A 62 4.81 -6.80 8.53
N MET A 63 5.56 -7.42 7.64
CA MET A 63 5.87 -6.87 6.32
C MET A 63 5.63 -7.93 5.26
N ALA A 64 5.27 -7.47 4.06
CA ALA A 64 5.18 -8.27 2.86
C ALA A 64 5.96 -7.55 1.75
N ASP A 65 6.70 -8.32 0.97
CA ASP A 65 7.42 -7.82 -0.19
C ASP A 65 6.63 -8.20 -1.46
N PHE A 66 6.52 -7.26 -2.39
CA PHE A 66 5.76 -7.40 -3.63
C PHE A 66 6.66 -7.06 -4.83
N GLU A 67 6.22 -7.43 -6.04
CA GLU A 67 6.87 -7.09 -7.30
C GLU A 67 5.85 -6.52 -8.31
N VAL A 68 4.87 -5.77 -7.80
CA VAL A 68 3.81 -5.14 -8.60
C VAL A 68 4.36 -3.87 -9.24
N THR A 69 4.34 -3.77 -10.57
CA THR A 69 5.02 -2.69 -11.31
C THR A 69 4.07 -1.71 -12.00
N PHE A 70 4.52 -0.48 -12.22
CA PHE A 70 3.83 0.51 -13.05
C PHE A 70 4.86 1.47 -13.67
N GLU A 71 4.48 2.14 -14.75
CA GLU A 71 5.36 3.08 -15.46
C GLU A 71 4.80 4.51 -15.37
N ILE A 72 5.67 5.46 -15.07
CA ILE A 72 5.36 6.89 -15.11
C ILE A 72 6.11 7.51 -16.29
N GLY A 73 5.36 8.01 -17.27
CA GLY A 73 5.86 8.78 -18.39
C GLY A 73 6.27 10.21 -18.01
N ALA A 74 7.00 10.88 -18.90
CA ALA A 74 7.46 12.24 -18.68
C ALA A 74 6.30 13.25 -18.69
N LYS A 75 6.33 14.19 -17.74
CA LYS A 75 5.39 15.34 -17.64
C LYS A 75 3.90 14.98 -17.52
N GLN A 76 3.58 13.74 -17.16
CA GLN A 76 2.19 13.30 -16.96
C GLN A 76 1.82 13.28 -15.47
N THR A 77 0.53 13.50 -15.20
CA THR A 77 -0.04 13.17 -13.89
C THR A 77 -0.65 11.78 -14.01
N ALA A 78 -0.32 10.89 -13.09
CA ALA A 78 -0.76 9.49 -13.12
C ALA A 78 -1.72 9.20 -11.97
N TYR A 79 -2.85 8.58 -12.27
CA TYR A 79 -3.72 7.96 -11.29
C TYR A 79 -3.44 6.45 -11.25
N LEU A 80 -2.89 5.98 -10.14
CA LEU A 80 -2.50 4.57 -9.95
C LEU A 80 -3.64 3.67 -9.45
N GLY A 81 -4.88 4.17 -9.47
CA GLY A 81 -6.04 3.47 -8.95
C GLY A 81 -6.16 3.52 -7.42
N THR A 82 -7.22 2.88 -6.92
CA THR A 82 -7.44 2.67 -5.48
C THR A 82 -6.78 1.37 -5.05
N TRP A 83 -5.78 1.47 -4.19
CA TRP A 83 -5.06 0.31 -3.66
C TRP A 83 -5.82 -0.27 -2.47
N ARG A 84 -6.15 -1.56 -2.56
CA ARG A 84 -6.85 -2.32 -1.52
C ARG A 84 -5.91 -3.38 -0.97
N PHE A 85 -5.85 -3.45 0.35
CA PHE A 85 -5.00 -4.37 1.08
C PHE A 85 -5.87 -5.31 1.91
N GLY A 86 -5.76 -6.60 1.64
CA GLY A 86 -6.41 -7.67 2.38
C GLY A 86 -5.39 -8.51 3.13
N ILE A 87 -5.78 -9.04 4.30
CA ILE A 87 -4.97 -10.01 5.01
C ILE A 87 -5.83 -11.19 5.40
N ASP A 88 -5.30 -12.40 5.17
CA ASP A 88 -5.95 -13.63 5.57
C ASP A 88 -6.07 -13.77 7.08
N SER A 89 -7.14 -14.46 7.50
CA SER A 89 -7.38 -14.81 8.89
C SER A 89 -6.17 -15.54 9.48
N PRO A 90 -5.84 -15.32 10.76
CA PRO A 90 -4.63 -15.84 11.37
C PRO A 90 -4.56 -17.38 11.31
N ARG A 91 -3.67 -17.89 10.44
CA ARG A 91 -3.22 -19.29 10.32
C ARG A 91 -1.68 -19.30 10.40
N TYR A 92 -1.05 -20.47 10.33
CA TYR A 92 0.43 -20.63 10.38
C TYR A 92 1.17 -19.80 9.32
N GLU A 93 0.58 -19.63 8.14
CA GLU A 93 1.07 -18.73 7.10
C GLU A 93 0.01 -17.66 6.87
N ARG A 94 0.42 -16.39 6.91
CA ARG A 94 -0.46 -15.25 6.67
C ARG A 94 -0.10 -14.62 5.34
N MET A 95 -1.08 -14.53 4.46
CA MET A 95 -0.92 -13.86 3.17
C MET A 95 -1.50 -12.45 3.26
N MET A 96 -0.82 -11.54 2.57
CA MET A 96 -1.32 -10.21 2.27
C MET A 96 -1.63 -10.16 0.78
N ILE A 97 -2.85 -9.71 0.48
CA ILE A 97 -3.31 -9.50 -0.89
C ILE A 97 -3.28 -7.99 -1.13
N VAL A 98 -2.61 -7.58 -2.20
CA VAL A 98 -2.69 -6.22 -2.72
C VAL A 98 -3.43 -6.26 -4.04
N SER A 99 -4.35 -5.32 -4.24
CA SER A 99 -5.00 -5.12 -5.53
C SER A 99 -5.19 -3.64 -5.81
N ALA A 100 -5.03 -3.24 -7.05
CA ALA A 100 -5.37 -1.91 -7.52
C ALA A 100 -6.68 -2.01 -8.30
N VAL A 101 -7.62 -1.12 -8.01
CA VAL A 101 -8.91 -1.09 -8.69
C VAL A 101 -9.12 0.28 -9.29
N GLU A 102 -9.55 0.32 -10.54
CA GLU A 102 -10.11 1.53 -11.11
C GLU A 102 -11.56 1.65 -10.66
N ASP A 103 -11.85 2.73 -9.96
CA ASP A 103 -13.19 3.10 -9.55
C ASP A 103 -13.44 4.53 -10.01
N GLN A 104 -14.47 4.72 -10.85
CA GLN A 104 -14.74 6.00 -11.50
C GLN A 104 -15.08 7.09 -10.47
N GLU A 105 -15.85 6.75 -9.43
CA GLU A 105 -16.21 7.68 -8.37
C GLU A 105 -14.97 8.11 -7.57
N SER A 106 -14.15 7.14 -7.13
CA SER A 106 -12.88 7.41 -6.45
C SER A 106 -11.92 8.23 -7.31
N ARG A 107 -11.91 8.01 -8.63
CA ARG A 107 -11.08 8.77 -9.57
C ARG A 107 -11.53 10.23 -9.64
N GLU A 108 -12.83 10.47 -9.81
CA GLU A 108 -13.38 11.84 -9.88
C GLU A 108 -13.20 12.59 -8.56
N GLU A 109 -13.28 11.90 -7.43
CA GLU A 109 -12.99 12.46 -6.11
C GLU A 109 -11.49 12.80 -5.97
N ALA A 110 -10.61 11.88 -6.37
CA ALA A 110 -9.17 12.10 -6.35
C ALA A 110 -8.76 13.28 -7.26
N GLU A 111 -9.33 13.38 -8.46
CA GLU A 111 -9.09 14.50 -9.37
C GLU A 111 -9.53 15.83 -8.76
N ARG A 112 -10.73 15.90 -8.18
CA ARG A 112 -11.20 17.09 -7.47
C ARG A 112 -10.28 17.49 -6.32
N GLN A 113 -9.88 16.54 -5.47
CA GLN A 113 -8.98 16.82 -4.34
C GLN A 113 -7.59 17.25 -4.79
N VAL A 114 -7.05 16.65 -5.86
CA VAL A 114 -5.76 17.04 -6.44
C VAL A 114 -5.82 18.45 -7.00
N LEU A 115 -6.88 18.81 -7.72
CA LEU A 115 -7.03 20.15 -8.30
C LEU A 115 -7.22 21.24 -7.24
N ASP A 116 -7.95 20.94 -6.15
CA ASP A 116 -8.10 21.85 -5.02
C ASP A 116 -6.76 22.09 -4.30
N ARG A 117 -6.00 21.02 -4.06
CA ARG A 117 -4.72 21.09 -3.34
C ARG A 117 -3.55 21.57 -4.20
N TYR A 118 -3.59 21.32 -5.51
CA TYR A 118 -2.55 21.66 -6.47
C TYR A 118 -3.13 22.32 -7.73
N PRO A 119 -3.58 23.58 -7.64
CA PRO A 119 -4.22 24.29 -8.77
C PRO A 119 -3.34 24.36 -10.03
N GLY A 120 -2.01 24.34 -9.88
CA GLY A 120 -1.07 24.33 -11.01
C GLY A 120 -1.08 23.07 -11.87
N LEU A 121 -1.81 22.03 -11.45
CA LEU A 121 -2.06 20.82 -12.23
C LEU A 121 -3.35 20.90 -13.07
N ALA A 122 -4.15 21.96 -12.92
CA ALA A 122 -5.38 22.15 -13.68
C ALA A 122 -5.14 22.13 -15.19
N GLY A 123 -6.00 21.40 -15.92
CA GLY A 123 -5.93 21.24 -17.37
C GLY A 123 -4.85 20.26 -17.87
N ARG A 124 -4.07 19.63 -16.99
CA ARG A 124 -3.18 18.52 -17.39
C ARG A 124 -3.98 17.22 -17.48
N PRO A 125 -3.80 16.41 -18.54
CA PRO A 125 -4.45 15.10 -18.59
C PRO A 125 -3.91 14.20 -17.47
N ILE A 126 -4.84 13.56 -16.75
CA ILE A 126 -4.52 12.52 -15.77
C ILE A 126 -4.63 11.17 -16.49
N ALA A 127 -3.50 10.50 -16.66
CA ALA A 127 -3.44 9.16 -17.23
C ALA A 127 -3.74 8.11 -16.16
N ILE A 128 -4.54 7.10 -16.48
CA ILE A 128 -4.80 5.97 -15.59
C ILE A 128 -3.73 4.93 -15.85
N LEU A 129 -3.01 4.54 -14.79
CA LEU A 129 -1.89 3.62 -14.86
C LEU A 129 -2.04 2.57 -13.77
N LEU A 130 -2.93 1.61 -14.00
CA LEU A 130 -3.05 0.47 -13.10
C LEU A 130 -1.75 -0.34 -13.13
N PRO A 131 -1.30 -0.82 -11.97
CA PRO A 131 -0.11 -1.62 -11.90
C PRO A 131 -0.32 -3.03 -12.47
N THR A 132 0.79 -3.68 -12.84
CA THR A 132 0.84 -5.04 -13.35
C THR A 132 1.68 -5.93 -12.41
N PRO A 133 1.15 -7.06 -11.92
CA PRO A 133 -0.24 -7.47 -12.03
C PRO A 133 -1.17 -6.57 -11.20
N VAL A 134 -2.44 -6.49 -11.60
CA VAL A 134 -3.49 -5.70 -10.92
C VAL A 134 -3.77 -6.21 -9.51
N SER A 135 -3.51 -7.51 -9.26
CA SER A 135 -3.59 -8.14 -7.94
C SER A 135 -2.39 -9.04 -7.73
N SER A 136 -1.86 -9.05 -6.52
CA SER A 136 -0.75 -9.90 -6.11
C SER A 136 -0.92 -10.33 -4.66
N GLU A 137 -0.34 -11.48 -4.31
CA GLU A 137 -0.32 -12.01 -2.96
C GLU A 137 1.12 -12.23 -2.51
N ALA A 138 1.40 -11.96 -1.25
CA ALA A 138 2.71 -12.15 -0.67
C ALA A 138 2.60 -12.59 0.79
N ARG A 139 3.58 -13.38 1.23
CA ARG A 139 3.65 -13.86 2.61
C ARG A 139 4.02 -12.73 3.55
N LEU A 140 3.27 -12.59 4.64
CA LEU A 140 3.65 -11.74 5.76
C LEU A 140 4.75 -12.41 6.58
N HIS A 141 5.83 -11.67 6.81
CA HIS A 141 6.86 -12.01 7.77
C HIS A 141 6.82 -11.03 8.95
N GLU A 142 6.99 -11.54 10.17
CA GLU A 142 6.97 -10.73 11.37
C GLU A 142 8.19 -9.82 11.46
N VAL A 143 7.96 -8.59 11.88
CA VAL A 143 9.01 -7.60 12.13
C VAL A 143 8.94 -7.26 13.60
N MET A 144 9.79 -7.92 14.39
CA MET A 144 9.76 -7.74 15.83
C MET A 144 10.07 -6.28 16.20
N PRO A 145 9.25 -5.63 17.05
CA PRO A 145 9.52 -4.29 17.49
C PRO A 145 10.81 -4.26 18.33
N TYR A 146 11.68 -3.28 18.05
CA TYR A 146 12.84 -2.97 18.87
C TYR A 146 12.55 -1.73 19.75
N PRO A 147 12.91 -1.72 21.05
CA PRO A 147 13.56 -2.80 21.79
C PRO A 147 12.64 -4.00 22.03
N TYR A 148 13.24 -5.19 22.11
CA TYR A 148 12.56 -6.47 22.26
C TYR A 148 11.76 -6.51 23.57
N TYR A 149 10.42 -6.52 23.48
CA TYR A 149 9.52 -6.70 24.64
C TYR A 149 8.96 -8.14 24.66
N PRO A 150 9.61 -9.10 25.34
CA PRO A 150 9.25 -10.53 25.30
C PRO A 150 7.89 -10.88 25.91
N ARG A 151 7.25 -9.95 26.63
CA ARG A 151 6.02 -10.26 27.40
C ARG A 151 4.83 -10.64 26.52
N TYR A 152 4.75 -10.17 25.28
CA TYR A 152 3.62 -10.46 24.38
C TYR A 152 3.74 -11.81 23.64
N PHE A 153 4.94 -12.39 23.56
CA PHE A 153 5.22 -13.60 22.75
C PHE A 153 5.29 -14.90 23.57
N ARG A 154 5.13 -14.85 24.91
CA ARG A 154 5.09 -16.05 25.76
C ARG A 154 3.72 -16.78 25.70
N ARG A 155 3.26 -17.18 24.51
CA ARG A 155 2.06 -18.04 24.38
C ARG A 155 2.34 -19.48 24.00
N HIS A 156 3.58 -19.84 23.66
CA HIS A 156 3.99 -21.22 23.46
C HIS A 156 5.32 -21.47 24.17
N TRP A 157 5.24 -22.00 25.39
CA TRP A 157 6.32 -22.77 25.98
C TRP A 157 5.90 -24.23 25.79
N TRP A 158 6.66 -24.96 24.96
CA TRP A 158 6.77 -26.41 25.06
C TRP A 158 7.95 -26.68 25.99
#